data_AF-A0A965QC41-F1
#
_entry.id   AF-A0A965QC41-F1
#
_cell.length_a   1.000
_cell.length_b   1.000
_cell.length_c   1.000
_cell.angle_alpha   90.00
_cell.angle_beta   90.00
_cell.angle_gamma   90.00
#
_symmetry.space_group_name_H-M   'P 1'
#
loop_
_entity.id
_entity.type
_entity.pdbx_description
1 polymer ?
#
loop_
_entity_poly.entity_id
_entity_poly.type
_entity_poly.pdbx_seq_one_letter_code
_entity_poly.pdbx_strand_id
1 'polypeptide(L)'
;MFAIRRFALLLSCVPLVLTAQASKGTLKVGPAKGTVIVVGGGSMGPEVYKAFIDAAGGPDALILTVPNAGGAESYPAEGSNTRSWKQNGARNVQVLFTTDRKVADSDAFVALIKKAGGIWFEGGRQF
;
A
#
# COMPACT_ATOMS: atom_id res chain seq x y z
N MET A 1 -62.13 48.43 -6.81
CA MET A 1 -61.85 47.26 -5.94
C MET A 1 -61.48 46.10 -6.85
N PHE A 2 -60.17 45.79 -6.89
CA PHE A 2 -59.41 44.67 -7.47
C PHE A 2 -59.80 43.99 -8.80
N ALA A 3 -58.94 44.22 -9.82
CA ALA A 3 -58.88 43.48 -11.07
C ALA A 3 -57.86 42.33 -10.97
N ILE A 4 -58.26 41.11 -11.34
CA ILE A 4 -57.41 39.91 -11.32
C ILE A 4 -56.61 39.84 -12.63
N ARG A 5 -55.30 40.07 -12.55
CA ARG A 5 -54.35 39.82 -13.65
C ARG A 5 -53.88 38.37 -13.59
N ARG A 6 -54.23 37.57 -14.59
CA ARG A 6 -53.70 36.22 -14.81
C ARG A 6 -52.28 36.34 -15.34
N PHE A 7 -51.29 36.05 -14.50
CA PHE A 7 -49.88 35.97 -14.89
C PHE A 7 -49.55 34.50 -15.14
N ALA A 8 -49.33 34.13 -16.40
CA ALA A 8 -48.87 32.80 -16.78
C ALA A 8 -47.35 32.73 -16.55
N LEU A 9 -46.92 31.94 -15.56
CA LEU A 9 -45.50 31.66 -15.32
C LEU A 9 -45.08 30.46 -16.19
N LEU A 10 -44.37 30.73 -17.28
CA LEU A 10 -43.68 29.72 -18.07
C LEU A 10 -42.48 29.19 -17.26
N LEU A 11 -42.59 28.01 -16.66
CA LEU A 11 -41.45 27.30 -16.09
C LEU A 11 -40.56 26.78 -17.23
N SER A 12 -39.48 27.48 -17.54
CA SER A 12 -38.41 26.93 -18.37
C SER A 12 -37.59 25.94 -17.53
N CYS A 13 -37.76 24.65 -17.81
CA CYS A 13 -36.93 23.59 -17.26
C CYS A 13 -35.54 23.66 -17.91
N VAL A 14 -34.58 24.31 -17.26
CA VAL A 14 -33.18 24.30 -17.70
C VAL A 14 -32.55 23.00 -17.17
N PRO A 15 -32.06 22.09 -18.03
CA PRO A 15 -31.40 20.89 -17.56
C PRO A 15 -30.05 21.29 -16.94
N LEU A 16 -29.94 21.10 -15.62
CA LEU A 16 -28.68 21.22 -14.90
C LEU A 16 -27.80 20.04 -15.32
N VAL A 17 -26.97 20.25 -16.34
CA VAL A 17 -25.94 19.28 -16.74
C VAL A 17 -24.86 19.31 -15.68
N LEU A 18 -24.94 18.37 -14.73
CA LEU A 18 -23.92 18.14 -13.73
C LEU A 18 -22.71 17.48 -14.41
N THR A 19 -21.79 18.27 -14.95
CA THR A 19 -20.52 17.74 -15.46
C THR A 19 -19.68 17.29 -14.27
N ALA A 20 -19.68 15.99 -13.99
CA ALA A 20 -18.72 15.40 -13.07
C ALA A 20 -17.31 15.62 -13.63
N GLN A 21 -16.59 16.61 -13.11
CA GLN A 21 -15.18 16.76 -13.42
C GLN A 21 -14.42 15.64 -12.71
N ALA A 22 -14.13 14.56 -13.42
CA ALA A 22 -13.15 13.59 -12.98
C ALA A 22 -11.80 14.32 -12.84
N SER A 23 -11.33 14.49 -11.60
CA SER A 23 -10.00 15.04 -11.38
C SER A 23 -9.00 14.08 -12.03
N LYS A 24 -8.33 14.51 -13.10
CA LYS A 24 -7.20 13.79 -13.66
C LYS A 24 -6.05 13.95 -12.67
N GLY A 25 -5.99 13.09 -11.66
CA GLY A 25 -4.84 13.03 -10.77
C GLY A 25 -3.57 12.82 -11.60
N THR A 26 -2.49 13.50 -11.23
CA THR A 26 -1.18 13.31 -11.87
C THR A 26 -0.79 11.83 -11.77
N LEU A 27 -0.48 11.21 -12.91
CA LEU A 27 0.02 9.83 -12.94
C LEU A 27 1.30 9.76 -12.11
N LYS A 28 1.26 9.01 -11.00
CA LYS A 28 2.47 8.70 -10.23
C LYS A 28 3.09 7.44 -10.81
N VAL A 29 4.27 7.59 -11.39
CA VAL A 29 5.05 6.46 -11.92
C VAL A 29 6.13 6.13 -10.89
N GLY A 30 6.30 4.83 -10.62
CA GLY A 30 7.38 4.35 -9.75
C GLY A 30 8.77 4.54 -10.37
N PRO A 31 9.84 4.13 -9.66
CA PRO A 31 11.19 4.16 -10.20
C PRO A 31 11.30 3.39 -11.53
N ALA A 32 12.17 3.83 -12.43
CA ALA A 32 12.38 3.19 -13.73
C ALA A 32 12.93 1.74 -13.64
N LYS A 33 13.41 1.33 -12.45
CA LYS A 33 13.98 0.02 -12.17
C LYS A 33 13.43 -0.52 -10.86
N GLY A 34 13.21 -1.82 -10.81
CA GLY A 34 12.73 -2.54 -9.63
C GLY A 34 12.09 -3.86 -10.05
N THR A 35 12.00 -4.80 -9.10
CA THR A 35 11.35 -6.10 -9.32
C THR A 35 10.11 -6.17 -8.44
N VAL A 36 8.99 -6.61 -9.03
CA VAL A 36 7.77 -6.93 -8.29
C VAL A 36 7.56 -8.44 -8.38
N ILE A 37 7.49 -9.09 -7.22
CA ILE A 37 7.18 -10.52 -7.12
C ILE A 37 5.79 -10.63 -6.51
N VAL A 38 4.87 -11.30 -7.20
CA VAL A 38 3.49 -11.50 -6.76
C VAL A 38 3.29 -12.98 -6.44
N VAL A 39 2.86 -13.28 -5.23
CA VAL A 39 2.58 -14.64 -4.76
C VAL A 39 1.10 -14.80 -4.47
N GLY A 40 0.48 -15.84 -5.01
CA GLY A 40 -0.96 -16.11 -4.90
C GLY A 40 -1.44 -16.57 -3.50
N GLY A 41 -0.54 -16.61 -2.52
CA GLY A 41 -0.79 -17.14 -1.17
C GLY A 41 -0.28 -18.57 -0.98
N GLY A 42 -0.31 -19.03 0.26
CA GLY A 42 0.27 -20.31 0.67
C GLY A 42 1.76 -20.23 1.03
N SER A 43 2.39 -21.39 1.19
CA SER A 43 3.82 -21.48 1.50
C SER A 43 4.65 -21.18 0.27
N MET A 44 5.72 -20.39 0.46
CA MET A 44 6.72 -20.16 -0.59
C MET A 44 7.80 -21.24 -0.54
N GLY A 45 8.23 -21.71 -1.71
CA GLY A 45 9.44 -22.50 -1.83
C GLY A 45 10.70 -21.65 -1.70
N PRO A 46 11.86 -22.27 -1.42
CA PRO A 46 13.15 -21.58 -1.24
C PRO A 46 13.56 -20.73 -2.46
N GLU A 47 13.10 -21.09 -3.66
CA GLU A 47 13.36 -20.36 -4.90
C GLU A 47 12.75 -18.95 -4.89
N VAL A 48 11.58 -18.76 -4.28
CA VAL A 48 10.93 -17.45 -4.19
C VAL A 48 11.66 -16.57 -3.19
N TYR A 49 12.03 -17.12 -2.02
CA TYR A 49 12.85 -16.40 -1.04
C TYR A 49 14.17 -15.96 -1.67
N LYS A 50 14.87 -16.87 -2.36
CA LYS A 50 16.12 -16.57 -3.04
C LYS A 50 15.95 -15.47 -4.09
N ALA A 51 14.95 -15.58 -4.96
CA ALA A 51 14.70 -14.58 -6.00
C ALA A 51 14.45 -13.19 -5.41
N PHE A 52 13.67 -13.12 -4.32
CA PHE A 52 13.42 -11.86 -3.64
C PHE A 52 14.67 -11.30 -2.96
N ILE A 53 15.44 -12.13 -2.24
CA ILE A 53 16.69 -11.71 -1.59
C ILE A 53 17.69 -11.19 -2.62
N ASP A 54 17.87 -11.90 -3.74
CA ASP A 54 18.76 -11.47 -4.82
C ASP A 54 18.29 -10.12 -5.42
N ALA A 55 16.99 -9.98 -5.67
CA ALA A 55 16.40 -8.73 -6.17
C ALA A 55 16.50 -7.56 -5.17
N ALA A 56 16.50 -7.85 -3.87
CA ALA A 56 16.66 -6.86 -2.81
C ALA A 56 18.10 -6.32 -2.70
N GLY A 57 19.06 -6.91 -3.41
CA GLY A 57 20.49 -6.55 -3.33
C GLY A 57 21.34 -7.57 -2.57
N GLY A 58 20.81 -8.77 -2.34
CA GLY A 58 21.52 -9.91 -1.76
C GLY A 58 21.31 -10.07 -0.25
N PRO A 59 22.00 -11.05 0.37
CA PRO A 59 21.75 -11.48 1.75
C PRO A 59 21.88 -10.42 2.84
N ASP A 60 22.70 -9.38 2.65
CA ASP A 60 22.90 -8.29 3.62
C ASP A 60 21.93 -7.11 3.44
N ALA A 61 21.17 -7.10 2.34
CA ALA A 61 20.20 -6.04 2.10
C ALA A 61 19.16 -5.99 3.22
N LEU A 62 18.74 -4.78 3.59
CA LEU A 62 17.65 -4.61 4.53
C LEU A 62 16.34 -5.03 3.88
N ILE A 63 15.75 -6.13 4.36
CA ILE A 63 14.41 -6.57 4.00
C ILE A 63 13.43 -6.14 5.11
N LEU A 64 12.44 -5.33 4.74
CA LEU A 64 11.35 -4.96 5.63
C LEU A 64 10.14 -5.86 5.37
N THR A 65 9.64 -6.53 6.41
CA THR A 65 8.40 -7.32 6.32
C THR A 65 7.24 -6.54 6.91
N VAL A 66 6.13 -6.46 6.19
CA VAL A 66 4.94 -5.66 6.51
C VAL A 66 3.78 -6.61 6.79
N PRO A 67 3.52 -6.93 8.07
CA PRO A 67 2.59 -8.00 8.43
C PRO A 67 1.15 -7.54 8.67
N ASN A 68 0.83 -6.27 8.38
CA ASN A 68 -0.44 -5.62 8.72
C ASN A 68 -1.69 -6.42 8.30
N ALA A 69 -1.64 -7.13 7.17
CA ALA A 69 -2.76 -7.94 6.69
C ALA A 69 -3.14 -9.08 7.66
N GLY A 70 -2.20 -9.57 8.49
CA GLY A 70 -2.48 -10.59 9.50
C GLY A 70 -3.40 -10.09 10.63
N GLY A 71 -3.47 -8.77 10.85
CA GLY A 71 -4.42 -8.13 11.75
C GLY A 71 -4.19 -8.39 13.24
N ALA A 72 -2.97 -8.74 13.65
CA ALA A 72 -2.61 -8.76 15.07
C ALA A 72 -2.36 -7.33 15.57
N GLU A 73 -2.52 -7.12 16.88
CA GLU A 73 -2.27 -5.82 17.52
C GLU A 73 -0.78 -5.47 17.58
N SER A 74 0.09 -6.48 17.58
CA SER A 74 1.54 -6.31 17.57
C SER A 74 2.22 -7.50 16.89
N TYR A 75 3.46 -7.29 16.47
CA TYR A 75 4.31 -8.32 15.87
C TYR A 75 5.68 -8.30 16.53
N PRO A 76 6.21 -9.45 16.98
CA PRO A 76 7.54 -9.51 17.54
C PRO A 76 8.59 -9.24 16.45
N ALA A 77 9.71 -8.62 16.82
CA ALA A 77 10.84 -8.42 15.91
C ALA A 77 11.39 -9.77 15.39
N GLU A 78 11.36 -10.79 16.24
CA GLU A 78 11.74 -12.16 15.92
C GLU A 78 10.52 -13.06 15.94
N GLY A 79 10.15 -13.62 14.78
CA GLY A 79 8.92 -14.39 14.64
C GLY A 79 8.79 -15.06 13.28
N SER A 80 7.60 -15.58 12.96
CA SER A 80 7.33 -16.20 11.65
C SER A 80 7.66 -15.26 10.47
N ASN A 81 7.37 -13.97 10.62
CA ASN A 81 7.57 -12.93 9.59
C ASN A 81 9.04 -12.60 9.34
N THR A 82 9.99 -13.13 10.12
CA THR A 82 11.44 -12.92 9.91
C THR A 82 12.22 -14.23 9.85
N ARG A 83 11.73 -15.28 10.50
CA ARG A 83 12.38 -16.60 10.59
C ARG A 83 12.59 -17.24 9.23
N SER A 84 11.56 -17.31 8.38
CA SER A 84 11.69 -17.96 7.07
C SER A 84 12.69 -17.23 6.17
N TRP A 85 12.74 -15.91 6.22
CA TRP A 85 13.74 -15.11 5.51
C TRP A 85 15.16 -15.44 5.97
N LYS A 86 15.39 -15.50 7.28
CA LYS A 86 16.68 -15.86 7.86
C LYS A 86 17.11 -17.28 7.52
N GLN A 87 16.17 -18.23 7.57
CA GLN A 87 16.40 -19.63 7.18
C GLN A 87 16.77 -19.77 5.69
N ASN A 88 16.30 -18.85 4.84
CA ASN A 88 16.63 -18.81 3.42
C ASN A 88 17.79 -17.86 3.08
N GLY A 89 18.55 -17.41 4.08
CA GLY A 89 19.84 -16.75 3.89
C GLY A 89 19.85 -15.22 4.05
N ALA A 90 18.71 -14.57 4.31
CA ALA A 90 18.70 -13.15 4.62
C ALA A 90 19.33 -12.89 6.01
N ARG A 91 20.23 -11.91 6.09
CA ARG A 91 20.95 -11.56 7.33
C ARG A 91 20.42 -10.31 8.01
N ASN A 92 19.68 -9.47 7.28
CA ASN A 92 19.14 -8.20 7.78
C ASN A 92 17.63 -8.08 7.47
N VAL A 93 16.80 -8.59 8.38
CA VAL A 93 15.34 -8.61 8.23
C VAL A 93 14.71 -7.91 9.43
N GLN A 94 13.80 -6.97 9.18
CA GLN A 94 13.10 -6.24 10.23
C GLN A 94 11.61 -6.18 9.95
N VAL A 95 10.82 -6.32 11.01
CA VAL A 95 9.37 -6.09 10.93
C VAL A 95 9.12 -4.59 10.88
N LEU A 96 8.40 -4.15 9.84
CA LEU A 96 7.91 -2.79 9.69
C LEU A 96 6.39 -2.80 9.93
N PHE A 97 5.97 -2.38 11.12
CA PHE A 97 4.56 -2.44 11.52
C PHE A 97 4.13 -1.18 12.28
N THR A 98 2.93 -0.70 11.95
CA THR A 98 2.15 0.25 12.73
C THR A 98 0.68 0.15 12.31
N THR A 99 -0.25 0.41 13.21
CA THR A 99 -1.68 0.61 12.90
C THR A 99 -2.07 2.09 12.87
N ASP A 100 -1.18 2.98 13.32
CA ASP A 100 -1.38 4.43 13.29
C ASP A 100 -0.87 5.01 11.97
N ARG A 101 -1.79 5.62 11.22
CA ARG A 101 -1.48 6.31 9.96
C ARG A 101 -0.48 7.44 10.14
N LYS A 102 -0.53 8.18 11.25
CA LYS A 102 0.43 9.26 11.54
C LYS A 102 1.85 8.73 11.71
N VAL A 103 1.98 7.54 12.31
CA VAL A 103 3.28 6.86 12.43
C VAL A 103 3.75 6.37 11.07
N ALA A 104 2.86 5.80 10.25
CA ALA A 104 3.20 5.38 8.89
C ALA A 104 3.66 6.56 8.00
N ASP A 105 3.07 7.74 8.20
CA ASP A 105 3.41 8.98 7.50
C ASP A 105 4.62 9.72 8.11
N SER A 106 5.21 9.20 9.20
CA SER A 106 6.33 9.85 9.88
C SER A 106 7.65 9.73 9.11
N ASP A 107 8.51 10.75 9.25
CA ASP A 107 9.84 10.76 8.61
C ASP A 107 10.70 9.56 9.00
N ALA A 108 10.58 9.08 10.24
CA ALA A 108 11.31 7.91 10.71
C ALA A 108 10.88 6.62 9.98
N PHE A 109 9.57 6.45 9.75
CA PHE A 109 9.02 5.30 9.02
C PHE A 109 9.43 5.35 7.55
N VAL A 110 9.34 6.53 6.93
CA VAL A 110 9.80 6.77 5.56
C VAL A 110 11.33 6.55 5.44
N ALA A 111 12.12 6.93 6.44
CA ALA A 111 13.57 6.74 6.43
C ALA A 111 13.97 5.26 6.45
N LEU A 112 13.21 4.39 7.11
CA LEU A 112 13.42 2.93 7.05
C LEU A 112 13.14 2.41 5.64
N ILE A 113 12.00 2.79 5.05
CA ILE A 113 11.61 2.40 3.69
C ILE A 113 12.69 2.82 2.67
N LYS A 114 13.23 4.04 2.79
CA LYS A 114 14.29 4.56 1.90
C LYS A 114 15.61 3.78 1.98
N LYS A 115 15.87 3.07 3.08
CA LYS A 115 17.08 2.24 3.27
C LYS A 115 16.87 0.79 2.88
N ALA A 116 15.62 0.36 2.69
CA ALA A 116 15.30 -1.02 2.37
C ALA A 116 15.78 -1.38 0.96
N GLY A 117 16.38 -2.56 0.84
CA GLY A 117 16.62 -3.19 -0.45
C GLY A 117 15.38 -3.92 -0.97
N GLY A 118 14.54 -4.42 -0.06
CA GLY A 118 13.27 -5.07 -0.39
C GLY A 118 12.21 -4.84 0.68
N ILE A 119 10.95 -4.79 0.25
CA ILE A 119 9.78 -4.70 1.13
C ILE A 119 8.84 -5.84 0.79
N TRP A 120 8.50 -6.66 1.78
CA TRP A 120 7.62 -7.81 1.63
C TRP A 120 6.33 -7.60 2.40
N PHE A 121 5.19 -7.62 1.71
CA PHE A 121 3.87 -7.57 2.34
C PHE A 121 3.41 -9.00 2.64
N GLU A 122 3.23 -9.31 3.92
CA GLU A 122 2.75 -10.64 4.32
C GLU A 122 1.27 -10.81 3.99
N GLY A 123 0.82 -12.07 3.90
CA GLY A 123 -0.57 -12.41 3.63
C GLY A 123 -1.54 -12.12 4.77
N GLY A 124 -2.82 -12.08 4.45
CA GLY A 124 -3.91 -11.89 5.41
C GLY A 124 -5.13 -11.24 4.77
N ARG A 125 -5.78 -10.29 5.46
CA ARG A 125 -6.91 -9.50 4.96
C ARG A 125 -6.40 -8.25 4.25
N GLN A 126 -6.85 -8.04 3.01
CA GLN A 126 -6.40 -6.96 2.12
C GLN A 126 -7.27 -5.70 2.11
N PHE A 127 -8.39 -5.69 2.85
CA PHE A 127 -9.37 -4.60 2.91
C PHE A 127 -9.27 -3.81 4.22
#